data_AF-A0A7S2WCH5-F1
#
_entry.id   AF-A0A7S2WCH5-F1
#
_cell.length_a   1.000
_cell.length_b   1.000
_cell.length_c   1.000
_cell.angle_alpha   90.00
_cell.angle_beta   90.00
_cell.angle_gamma   90.00
#
_symmetry.space_group_name_H-M   'P 1'
#
loop_
_entity.id
_entity.type
_entity.pdbx_description
1 polymer ?
#
loop_
_entity_poly.entity_id
_entity_poly.type
_entity_poly.pdbx_seq_one_letter_code
_entity_poly.pdbx_strand_id
1 'polypeptide(L)'
;MDPKVVDEVIKAIEKSFGKMSVTRYESRNFIGMDISFKDIGTVKTLMQEYIKECIKVFNEGIKKANTPAKHNLFEVNDGKERSEATMEVSRHIVAKSLYVYKRARFDIDLSVDFLCTRVSRSTEED
;
A
#
# COMPACT_ATOMS: atom_id res chain seq x y z
N MET A 1 15.28 25.70 -4.81
CA MET A 1 14.45 26.13 -3.67
C MET A 1 15.36 26.89 -2.71
N ASP A 2 15.00 28.09 -2.25
CA ASP A 2 15.83 28.84 -1.29
C ASP A 2 15.66 28.23 0.11
N PRO A 3 16.72 27.67 0.73
CA PRO A 3 16.64 27.08 2.07
C PRO A 3 16.13 28.04 3.15
N LYS A 4 16.34 29.35 2.98
CA LYS A 4 15.94 30.36 3.98
C LYS A 4 14.42 30.47 4.11
N VAL A 5 13.71 30.42 2.98
CA VAL A 5 12.25 30.48 2.96
C VAL A 5 11.65 29.26 3.66
N VAL A 6 12.24 28.08 3.44
CA VAL A 6 11.82 26.85 4.12
C VAL A 6 12.01 26.95 5.63
N ASP A 7 13.12 27.54 6.08
CA ASP A 7 13.42 27.73 7.50
C ASP A 7 12.47 28.72 8.18
N GLU A 8 12.05 29.78 7.49
CA GLU A 8 11.04 30.72 7.99
C GLU A 8 9.67 30.05 8.16
N VAL A 9 9.26 29.24 7.18
CA VAL A 9 8.00 28.49 7.26
C VAL A 9 8.02 27.49 8.41
N ILE A 10 9.12 26.75 8.58
CA ILE A 10 9.27 25.80 9.70
C ILE A 10 9.12 26.55 11.04
N LYS A 11 9.83 27.67 11.22
CA LYS A 11 9.74 28.48 12.46
C LYS A 11 8.32 28.99 12.72
N ALA A 12 7.61 29.41 11.69
CA ALA A 12 6.23 29.87 11.83
C ALA A 12 5.32 28.73 12.33
N ILE A 13 5.48 27.52 11.80
CA ILE A 13 4.70 26.35 12.23
C ILE A 13 5.08 25.92 13.65
N GLU A 14 6.38 25.88 13.98
CA GLU A 14 6.85 25.52 15.33
C GLU A 14 6.38 26.50 16.41
N LYS A 15 6.21 27.78 16.06
CA LYS A 15 5.64 28.78 16.97
C LYS A 15 4.19 28.46 17.34
N SER A 16 3.42 27.86 16.44
CA SER A 16 2.00 27.55 16.64
C SER A 16 1.78 26.15 17.25
N PHE A 17 2.61 25.17 16.91
CA PHE A 17 2.36 23.75 17.24
C PHE A 17 3.46 23.09 18.09
N GLY A 18 4.52 23.82 18.44
CA GLY A 18 5.66 23.29 19.18
C GLY A 18 6.74 22.69 18.28
N LYS A 19 7.81 22.20 18.91
CA LYS A 19 9.01 21.70 18.21
C LYS A 19 8.69 20.47 17.35
N MET A 20 9.11 20.49 16.08
CA MET A 20 8.83 19.41 15.13
C MET A 20 10.09 18.64 14.72
N SER A 21 9.90 17.40 14.28
CA SER A 21 10.94 16.62 13.62
C SER A 21 11.13 17.11 12.18
N VAL A 22 12.19 17.85 11.92
CA VAL A 22 12.55 18.32 10.56
C VAL A 22 13.56 17.37 9.93
N THR A 23 13.19 16.74 8.81
CA THR A 23 14.06 15.85 8.05
C THR A 23 14.33 16.45 6.66
N ARG A 24 15.59 16.76 6.34
CA ARG A 24 15.99 17.47 5.10
C ARG A 24 16.72 16.59 4.06
N TYR A 25 16.58 15.27 4.14
CA TYR A 25 17.25 14.34 3.22
C TYR A 25 16.49 14.13 1.90
N GLU A 26 17.20 13.65 0.89
CA GLU A 26 16.68 13.22 -0.42
C GLU A 26 15.67 12.08 -0.30
N SER A 27 15.82 11.23 0.72
CA SER A 27 14.88 10.16 1.08
C SER A 27 14.09 10.51 2.35
N ARG A 28 12.78 10.31 2.33
CA ARG A 28 11.87 10.61 3.45
C ARG A 28 10.92 9.44 3.66
N ASN A 29 10.75 9.01 4.91
CA ASN A 29 9.61 8.18 5.29
C ASN A 29 8.41 9.09 5.59
N PHE A 30 7.34 8.94 4.83
CA PHE A 30 6.10 9.68 5.00
C PHE A 30 4.95 8.67 5.05
N ILE A 31 4.40 8.46 6.24
CA ILE A 31 3.24 7.55 6.48
C ILE A 31 3.47 6.19 5.78
N GLY A 32 4.59 5.53 6.06
CA GLY A 32 4.93 4.22 5.50
C GLY A 32 5.32 4.22 4.01
N MET A 33 5.48 5.39 3.39
CA MET A 33 6.08 5.54 2.06
C MET A 33 7.51 6.05 2.19
N ASP A 34 8.47 5.33 1.63
CA ASP A 34 9.82 5.87 1.43
C ASP A 34 9.86 6.58 0.08
N ILE A 35 9.85 7.91 0.14
CA ILE A 35 9.89 8.79 -1.03
C ILE A 35 11.32 9.28 -1.19
N SER A 36 11.92 9.03 -2.35
CA SER A 36 13.24 9.55 -2.70
C SER A 36 13.16 10.38 -3.97
N PHE A 37 13.74 11.57 -3.93
CA PHE A 37 13.89 12.43 -5.09
C PHE A 37 15.24 12.08 -5.72
N LYS A 38 15.21 11.55 -6.94
CA LYS A 38 16.41 11.29 -7.75
C LYS A 38 16.75 12.54 -8.58
N ASP A 39 17.62 12.39 -9.57
CA ASP A 39 17.92 13.40 -10.58
C ASP A 39 16.68 14.15 -11.09
N ILE A 40 16.90 15.32 -11.66
CA ILE A 40 15.88 16.30 -12.07
C ILE A 40 14.65 15.61 -12.71
N GLY A 41 13.51 15.71 -12.02
CA GLY A 41 12.20 15.25 -12.50
C GLY A 41 11.79 13.84 -12.09
N THR A 42 12.62 13.07 -11.37
CA THR A 42 12.29 11.69 -10.99
C THR A 42 12.01 11.56 -9.49
N VAL A 43 10.86 10.97 -9.16
CA VAL A 43 10.50 10.58 -7.79
C VAL A 43 10.34 9.07 -7.73
N LYS A 44 10.97 8.44 -6.73
CA LYS A 44 10.80 7.02 -6.42
C LYS A 44 10.03 6.90 -5.11
N THR A 45 8.86 6.28 -5.18
CA THR A 45 8.02 5.92 -4.03
C THR A 45 8.13 4.43 -3.75
N LEU A 46 8.51 4.06 -2.54
CA LEU A 46 8.66 2.67 -2.11
C LEU A 46 7.70 2.39 -0.95
N MET A 47 6.98 1.29 -1.03
CA MET A 47 5.99 0.86 -0.03
C MET A 47 6.16 -0.63 0.30
N GLN A 48 7.40 -1.13 0.26
CA GLN A 48 7.70 -2.56 0.36
C GLN A 48 7.29 -3.16 1.71
N GLU A 49 7.34 -2.40 2.78
CA GLU A 49 6.97 -2.89 4.12
C GLU A 49 5.50 -3.32 4.19
N TYR A 50 4.58 -2.61 3.51
CA TYR A 50 3.19 -3.03 3.40
C TYR A 50 3.04 -4.37 2.69
N ILE A 51 3.80 -4.59 1.60
CA ILE A 51 3.76 -5.85 0.85
C ILE A 51 4.33 -7.00 1.68
N LYS A 52 5.44 -6.78 2.38
CA LYS A 52 6.03 -7.77 3.30
C LYS A 52 5.06 -8.15 4.41
N GLU A 53 4.35 -7.17 4.95
CA GLU A 53 3.34 -7.41 5.99
C GLU A 53 2.15 -8.19 5.44
N CYS A 54 1.65 -7.88 4.24
CA CYS A 54 0.62 -8.68 3.58
C CYS A 54 1.05 -10.14 3.41
N ILE A 55 2.29 -10.39 2.97
CA ILE A 55 2.84 -11.74 2.83
C ILE A 55 2.87 -12.46 4.18
N LYS A 56 3.29 -11.76 5.24
CA LYS A 56 3.34 -12.31 6.59
C LYS A 56 1.94 -12.64 7.13
N VAL A 57 0.96 -11.78 6.89
CA VAL A 57 -0.43 -11.94 7.35
C VAL A 57 -1.15 -13.04 6.58
N PHE A 58 -0.88 -13.17 5.27
CA PHE A 58 -1.42 -14.26 4.46
C PHE A 58 -1.01 -15.63 5.00
N ASN A 59 0.25 -15.75 5.47
CA ASN A 59 0.76 -16.91 6.21
C ASN A 59 0.59 -18.27 5.50
N GLU A 60 0.31 -18.27 4.19
CA GLU A 60 0.38 -19.46 3.34
C GLU A 60 1.73 -19.50 2.61
N GLY A 61 2.19 -20.72 2.29
CA GLY A 61 3.42 -20.89 1.52
C GLY A 61 3.31 -20.27 0.13
N ILE A 62 4.31 -19.46 -0.25
CA ILE A 62 4.40 -18.90 -1.60
C ILE A 62 4.60 -20.04 -2.60
N LYS A 63 3.60 -20.26 -3.44
CA LYS A 63 3.64 -21.24 -4.53
C LYS A 63 4.24 -20.62 -5.78
N LYS A 64 4.99 -21.40 -6.55
CA LYS A 64 5.37 -21.00 -7.92
C LYS A 64 4.15 -21.06 -8.82
N ALA A 65 3.90 -20.00 -9.58
CA ALA A 65 2.83 -19.92 -10.56
C ALA A 65 3.36 -19.24 -11.84
N ASN A 66 2.77 -19.59 -12.98
CA ASN A 66 3.10 -18.97 -14.27
C ASN A 66 2.56 -17.53 -14.38
N THR A 67 1.45 -17.26 -13.69
CA THR A 67 0.81 -15.95 -13.63
C THR A 67 0.55 -15.56 -12.17
N PRO A 68 0.62 -14.26 -11.81
CA PRO A 68 0.36 -13.80 -10.43
C PRO A 68 -1.09 -14.02 -9.97
N ALA A 69 -2.04 -14.04 -10.90
CA ALA A 69 -3.46 -14.28 -10.65
C ALA A 69 -3.94 -15.52 -11.41
N LYS A 70 -5.00 -16.17 -10.90
CA LYS A 70 -5.70 -17.21 -11.64
C LYS A 70 -6.50 -16.60 -12.81
N HIS A 71 -6.72 -17.38 -13.87
CA HIS A 71 -7.50 -16.94 -15.03
C HIS A 71 -8.96 -16.57 -14.69
N ASN A 72 -9.51 -17.21 -13.65
CA ASN A 72 -10.86 -17.03 -13.15
C ASN A 72 -10.95 -16.00 -12.01
N LEU A 73 -9.93 -15.17 -11.77
CA LEU A 73 -9.95 -14.18 -10.67
C LEU A 73 -11.20 -13.27 -10.75
N PHE A 74 -11.64 -12.91 -11.94
CA PHE A 74 -12.78 -12.02 -12.15
C PHE A 74 -14.12 -12.76 -12.32
N GLU A 75 -14.11 -14.09 -12.19
CA GLU A 75 -15.32 -14.90 -12.29
C GLU A 75 -15.93 -15.08 -10.90
N VAL A 76 -17.14 -14.55 -10.71
CA VAL A 76 -17.84 -14.66 -9.44
C VAL A 76 -18.54 -16.01 -9.35
N ASN A 77 -18.17 -16.78 -8.32
CA ASN A 77 -18.87 -18.00 -7.94
C ASN A 77 -19.65 -17.78 -6.63
N ASP A 78 -20.87 -18.29 -6.54
CA ASP A 78 -21.69 -18.35 -5.32
C ASP A 78 -21.32 -19.56 -4.44
N GLY A 79 -20.03 -19.91 -4.44
CA GLY A 79 -19.48 -21.01 -3.66
C GLY A 79 -19.55 -20.75 -2.15
N LYS A 80 -19.08 -21.73 -1.37
CA LYS A 80 -19.02 -21.61 0.09
C LYS A 80 -18.16 -20.40 0.48
N GLU A 81 -18.73 -19.51 1.28
CA GLU A 81 -18.01 -18.37 1.85
C GLU A 81 -16.88 -18.87 2.77
N ARG A 82 -15.78 -18.10 2.80
CA ARG A 82 -14.63 -18.40 3.67
C ARG A 82 -15.02 -18.26 5.14
N SER A 83 -14.20 -18.82 6.03
CA SER A 83 -14.39 -18.60 7.46
C SER A 83 -14.18 -17.12 7.81
N GLU A 84 -14.84 -16.61 8.86
CA GLU A 84 -14.70 -15.21 9.29
C GLU A 84 -13.23 -14.83 9.52
N ALA A 85 -12.44 -15.72 10.13
CA ALA A 85 -11.01 -15.49 10.35
C ALA A 85 -10.22 -15.34 9.03
N THR A 86 -10.54 -16.15 8.02
CA THR A 86 -9.94 -16.03 6.69
C THR A 86 -10.40 -14.77 5.97
N MET A 87 -11.68 -14.43 6.11
CA MET A 87 -12.24 -13.20 5.56
C MET A 87 -11.52 -11.97 6.14
N GLU A 88 -11.31 -11.92 7.45
CA GLU A 88 -10.58 -10.84 8.13
C GLU A 88 -9.17 -10.65 7.55
N VAL A 89 -8.43 -11.75 7.35
CA VAL A 89 -7.11 -11.74 6.69
C VAL A 89 -7.22 -11.17 5.28
N SER A 90 -8.20 -11.61 4.48
CA SER A 90 -8.44 -11.08 3.13
C SER A 90 -8.78 -9.59 3.16
N ARG A 91 -9.64 -9.11 4.08
CA ARG A 91 -9.95 -7.67 4.21
C ARG A 91 -8.70 -6.87 4.52
N HIS A 92 -7.86 -7.37 5.42
CA HIS A 92 -6.62 -6.73 5.82
C HIS A 92 -5.65 -6.59 4.64
N ILE A 93 -5.47 -7.67 3.87
CA ILE A 93 -4.60 -7.69 2.69
C ILE A 93 -5.13 -6.77 1.58
N VAL A 94 -6.43 -6.86 1.26
CA VAL A 94 -7.07 -6.04 0.21
C VAL A 94 -6.98 -4.56 0.56
N ALA A 95 -7.24 -4.17 1.81
CA ALA A 95 -7.14 -2.78 2.26
C ALA A 95 -5.71 -2.21 2.14
N LYS A 96 -4.69 -3.02 2.44
CA LYS A 96 -3.29 -2.61 2.29
C LYS A 96 -2.85 -2.53 0.84
N SER A 97 -3.24 -3.51 0.03
CA SER A 97 -3.00 -3.48 -1.42
C SER A 97 -3.68 -2.27 -2.06
N LEU A 98 -4.89 -1.91 -1.61
CA LEU A 98 -5.61 -0.70 -1.99
C LEU A 98 -4.83 0.58 -1.66
N TYR A 99 -4.21 0.63 -0.47
CA TYR A 99 -3.36 1.74 -0.07
C TYR A 99 -2.12 1.88 -0.96
N VAL A 100 -1.49 0.75 -1.30
CA VAL A 100 -0.25 0.69 -2.10
C VAL A 100 -0.49 0.99 -3.58
N TYR A 101 -1.52 0.42 -4.21
CA TYR A 101 -1.72 0.62 -5.65
C TYR A 101 -2.05 2.08 -5.98
N LYS A 102 -2.81 2.76 -5.11
CA LYS A 102 -3.16 4.18 -5.27
C LYS A 102 -1.95 5.13 -5.25
N ARG A 103 -0.75 4.64 -4.89
CA ARG A 103 0.44 5.47 -4.65
C ARG A 103 1.69 5.00 -5.39
N ALA A 104 1.93 3.69 -5.48
CA ALA A 104 3.21 3.15 -5.95
C ALA A 104 3.10 1.97 -6.93
N ARG A 105 1.99 1.22 -6.95
CA ARG A 105 1.82 -0.01 -7.75
C ARG A 105 0.52 0.00 -8.54
N PHE A 106 0.38 0.92 -9.48
CA PHE A 106 -0.84 1.04 -10.27
C PHE A 106 -1.15 -0.22 -11.11
N ASP A 107 -0.14 -1.05 -11.37
CA ASP A 107 -0.26 -2.29 -12.14
C ASP A 107 -1.15 -3.37 -11.50
N ILE A 108 -1.50 -3.25 -10.21
CA ILE A 108 -2.39 -4.19 -9.52
C ILE A 108 -3.81 -3.63 -9.30
N ASP A 109 -4.16 -2.47 -9.86
CA ASP A 109 -5.41 -1.77 -9.53
C ASP A 109 -6.65 -2.63 -9.80
N LEU A 110 -6.75 -3.26 -10.97
CA LEU A 110 -7.92 -3.97 -11.43
C LEU A 110 -8.24 -5.17 -10.53
N SER A 111 -7.20 -5.93 -10.20
CA SER A 111 -7.32 -7.09 -9.32
C SER A 111 -7.75 -6.66 -7.92
N VAL A 112 -7.15 -5.60 -7.37
CA VAL A 112 -7.48 -5.14 -6.01
C VAL A 112 -8.88 -4.52 -5.97
N ASP A 113 -9.27 -3.74 -6.98
CA ASP A 113 -10.59 -3.12 -7.07
C ASP A 113 -11.68 -4.17 -7.20
N PHE A 114 -11.45 -5.24 -7.97
CA PHE A 114 -12.35 -6.38 -8.00
C PHE A 114 -12.49 -7.02 -6.60
N LEU A 115 -11.37 -7.32 -5.93
CA LEU A 115 -11.40 -7.92 -4.59
C LEU A 115 -12.07 -7.02 -3.54
N CYS A 116 -12.00 -5.69 -3.69
CA CYS A 116 -12.75 -4.74 -2.86
C CYS A 116 -14.27 -4.97 -2.94
N THR A 117 -14.80 -5.39 -4.10
CA THR A 117 -16.23 -5.72 -4.26
C THR A 117 -16.63 -7.03 -3.59
N ARG A 118 -15.66 -7.91 -3.33
CA ARG A 118 -15.84 -9.26 -2.79
C ARG A 118 -15.57 -9.36 -1.29
N VAL A 119 -15.08 -8.28 -0.66
CA VAL A 119 -14.63 -8.26 0.74
C VAL A 119 -15.70 -8.68 1.77
N SER A 120 -16.99 -8.52 1.43
CA SER A 120 -18.11 -8.91 2.30
C SER A 120 -18.53 -10.36 2.16
N ARG A 121 -18.22 -11.02 1.03
CA ARG A 121 -18.66 -12.38 0.68
C ARG A 121 -17.59 -13.08 -0.16
N SER A 122 -16.38 -13.19 0.37
CA SER A 122 -15.25 -13.80 -0.33
C SER A 122 -15.34 -15.33 -0.29
N THR A 123 -14.93 -15.96 -1.39
CA THR A 123 -14.87 -17.41 -1.59
C THR A 123 -13.42 -17.88 -1.70
N GLU A 124 -13.18 -19.19 -1.85
CA GLU A 124 -11.82 -19.73 -2.04
C GLU A 124 -11.15 -19.34 -3.37
N GLU A 125 -11.93 -18.83 -4.33
CA GLU A 125 -11.39 -18.29 -5.59
C GLU A 125 -10.94 -16.83 -5.46
N ASP A 126 -11.40 -16.12 -4.42
CA ASP A 126 -11.04 -14.73 -4.07
C ASP A 126 -9.82 -14.68 -3.12
#